data_AF-A0A9C8I9Z2-F1
#
_entry.id   AF-A0A9C8I9Z2-F1
#
_cell.length_a   1.000
_cell.length_b   1.000
_cell.length_c   1.000
_cell.angle_alpha   90.00
_cell.angle_beta   90.00
_cell.angle_gamma   90.00
#
_symmetry.space_group_name_H-M   'P 1'
#
loop_
_entity.id
_entity.type
_entity.pdbx_description
1 polymer ?
#
loop_
_entity_poly.entity_id
_entity_poly.type
_entity_poly.pdbx_seq_one_letter_code
_entity_poly.pdbx_strand_id
1 'polypeptide(L)'
;MTKNKTTNDKSSGKSQNEGYGIFDLLWLAITDIPRIMRTLKFAVWVIIILAIFTLFGTILPQEKFASDPETFAAQYVGLFNIDDTDGKTTFGEFLYYGFVRPFELYRVYESGLYLTLLMVLSISSALCAWDRWKITRTLATKTNPKANPDSVRTSQYSSHGTVTSNIETVTEKARSLLASKGFRTFETTDENGTVYFFGRKNFIKHYASVGFHFAFVFILIGGIIGHDQFFGYEGRIALSEGEERPVGPEMNLQRQAEAEGKTRELCSQDR
;
A
#
# COMPACT_ATOMS: atom_id res chain seq x y z
N MET A 1 -61.79 -11.36 22.27
CA MET A 1 -61.46 -12.75 21.89
C MET A 1 -59.95 -12.81 21.66
N THR A 2 -59.23 -13.57 22.49
CA THR A 2 -57.87 -14.15 22.28
C THR A 2 -56.69 -13.21 21.95
N LYS A 3 -55.50 -13.26 22.58
CA LYS A 3 -54.90 -14.11 23.62
C LYS A 3 -53.68 -13.36 24.16
N ASN A 4 -53.56 -13.30 25.49
CA ASN A 4 -52.30 -13.03 26.19
C ASN A 4 -51.26 -14.10 25.81
N LYS A 5 -50.03 -13.68 25.51
CA LYS A 5 -48.87 -14.58 25.49
C LYS A 5 -47.78 -14.01 26.40
N THR A 6 -47.90 -14.35 27.67
CA THR A 6 -46.76 -14.48 28.59
C THR A 6 -45.83 -15.56 28.07
N THR A 7 -44.58 -15.19 27.76
CA THR A 7 -43.46 -16.11 27.80
C THR A 7 -42.40 -15.50 28.70
N ASN A 8 -42.31 -16.07 29.90
CA ASN A 8 -41.12 -16.06 30.75
C ASN A 8 -39.89 -16.31 29.88
N ASP A 9 -38.94 -15.36 29.86
CA ASP A 9 -37.57 -15.71 29.54
C ASP A 9 -36.77 -15.72 30.84
N LYS A 10 -36.26 -16.90 31.16
CA LYS A 10 -35.53 -17.19 32.39
C LYS A 10 -34.19 -16.49 32.29
N SER A 11 -33.91 -15.67 33.28
CA SER A 11 -32.55 -15.47 33.80
C SER A 11 -31.80 -16.81 33.82
N SER A 12 -30.78 -16.91 32.98
CA SER A 12 -29.65 -17.80 33.20
C SER A 12 -28.40 -17.03 32.81
N GLY A 13 -27.94 -16.20 33.75
CA GLY A 13 -26.56 -15.76 33.77
C GLY A 13 -25.65 -16.98 33.74
N LYS A 14 -24.99 -17.20 32.61
CA LYS A 14 -23.74 -17.96 32.53
C LYS A 14 -22.67 -17.02 32.04
N SER A 15 -22.09 -16.31 33.00
CA SER A 15 -20.72 -15.81 32.94
C SER A 15 -19.79 -17.03 32.83
N GLN A 16 -19.65 -17.57 31.62
CA GLN A 16 -18.57 -18.51 31.33
C GLN A 16 -17.36 -17.68 30.92
N ASN A 17 -16.50 -17.42 31.89
CA ASN A 17 -15.13 -17.02 31.66
C ASN A 17 -14.38 -18.23 31.07
N GLU A 18 -14.66 -18.57 29.82
CA GLU A 18 -13.73 -19.40 29.06
C GLU A 18 -12.53 -18.50 28.76
N GLY A 19 -11.45 -18.69 29.52
CA GLY A 19 -10.19 -18.04 29.25
C GLY A 19 -9.76 -18.43 27.84
N TYR A 20 -9.82 -17.48 26.91
CA TYR A 20 -9.35 -17.67 25.55
C TYR A 20 -7.94 -18.27 25.60
N GLY A 21 -7.77 -19.46 25.02
CA GLY A 21 -6.45 -20.08 24.93
C GLY A 21 -5.50 -19.17 24.14
N ILE A 22 -4.19 -19.33 24.33
CA ILE A 22 -3.19 -18.60 23.52
C ILE A 22 -3.46 -18.79 22.01
N PHE A 23 -3.93 -19.97 21.60
CA PHE A 23 -4.32 -20.26 20.23
C PHE A 23 -5.62 -19.57 19.80
N ASP A 24 -6.59 -19.38 20.69
CA ASP A 24 -7.82 -18.64 20.40
C ASP A 24 -7.55 -17.14 20.31
N LEU A 25 -6.67 -16.61 21.16
CA LEU A 25 -6.19 -15.23 21.09
C LEU A 25 -5.37 -15.00 19.81
N LEU A 26 -4.52 -15.95 19.43
CA LEU A 26 -3.76 -15.93 18.19
C LEU A 26 -4.70 -16.00 16.97
N TRP A 27 -5.70 -16.88 17.01
CA TRP A 27 -6.69 -17.03 15.96
C TRP A 27 -7.58 -15.79 15.81
N LEU A 28 -8.05 -15.23 16.93
CA LEU A 28 -8.81 -13.98 16.96
C LEU A 28 -7.97 -12.83 16.40
N ALA A 29 -6.70 -12.71 16.83
CA ALA A 29 -5.77 -11.74 16.28
C ALA A 29 -5.63 -11.91 14.76
N ILE A 30 -5.43 -13.13 14.26
CA ILE A 30 -5.31 -13.43 12.82
C ILE A 30 -6.58 -13.04 12.05
N THR A 31 -7.77 -13.31 12.61
CA THR A 31 -9.04 -12.93 11.96
C THR A 31 -9.32 -11.43 11.96
N ASP A 32 -8.78 -10.68 12.93
CA ASP A 32 -8.91 -9.23 13.02
C ASP A 32 -7.81 -8.46 12.28
N ILE A 33 -6.68 -9.10 11.91
CA ILE A 33 -5.59 -8.49 11.11
C ILE A 33 -6.15 -7.77 9.87
N PRO A 34 -7.01 -8.37 9.02
CA PRO A 34 -7.54 -7.70 7.84
C PRO A 34 -8.35 -6.44 8.16
N ARG A 35 -8.99 -6.38 9.34
CA ARG A 35 -9.75 -5.20 9.78
C ARG A 35 -8.80 -4.06 10.17
N ILE A 36 -7.72 -4.37 10.88
CA ILE A 36 -6.69 -3.39 11.27
C ILE A 36 -5.95 -2.86 10.04
N MET A 37 -5.56 -3.76 9.12
CA MET A 37 -4.87 -3.43 7.87
C MET A 37 -5.68 -2.56 6.91
N ARG A 38 -7.02 -2.53 7.05
CA ARG A 38 -7.90 -1.64 6.26
C ARG A 38 -7.99 -0.22 6.80
N THR A 39 -7.34 0.08 7.92
CA THR A 39 -7.38 1.43 8.49
C THR A 39 -6.30 2.32 7.87
N LEU A 40 -6.66 3.57 7.57
CA LEU A 40 -5.70 4.57 7.08
C LEU A 40 -4.57 4.81 8.09
N LYS A 41 -4.89 4.78 9.39
CA LYS A 41 -3.91 4.98 10.47
C LYS A 41 -2.79 3.94 10.40
N PHE A 42 -3.13 2.67 10.19
CA PHE A 42 -2.15 1.60 10.05
C PHE A 42 -1.21 1.85 8.87
N ALA A 43 -1.77 2.12 7.68
CA ALA A 43 -0.96 2.40 6.49
C ALA A 43 -0.02 3.60 6.69
N VAL A 44 -0.52 4.69 7.31
CA VAL A 44 0.29 5.88 7.59
C VAL A 44 1.46 5.57 8.52
N TRP A 45 1.26 4.77 9.57
CA TRP A 45 2.35 4.35 10.45
C TRP A 45 3.41 3.52 9.71
N VAL A 46 2.98 2.59 8.85
CA VAL A 46 3.91 1.79 8.03
C VAL A 46 4.70 2.69 7.06
N ILE A 47 4.05 3.67 6.44
CA ILE A 47 4.72 4.65 5.56
C ILE A 47 5.75 5.47 6.35
N ILE A 48 5.42 5.92 7.56
CA ILE A 48 6.36 6.68 8.41
C ILE A 48 7.59 5.84 8.74
N ILE A 49 7.40 4.57 9.11
CA ILE A 49 8.51 3.65 9.40
C ILE A 49 9.35 3.47 8.14
N LEU A 50 8.74 3.16 6.99
CA LEU A 50 9.46 3.04 5.72
C LEU A 50 10.25 4.31 5.39
N ALA A 51 9.66 5.49 5.57
CA ALA A 51 10.33 6.77 5.31
C ALA A 51 11.56 6.98 6.22
N ILE A 52 11.49 6.56 7.48
CA ILE A 52 12.63 6.59 8.40
C ILE A 52 13.74 5.66 7.90
N PHE A 53 13.41 4.44 7.49
CA PHE A 53 14.39 3.51 6.90
C PHE A 53 15.00 4.07 5.62
N THR A 54 14.19 4.62 4.71
CA THR A 54 14.67 5.27 3.48
C THR A 54 15.60 6.43 3.79
N LEU A 55 15.29 7.23 4.82
CA LEU A 55 16.16 8.33 5.26
C LEU A 55 17.52 7.81 5.72
N PHE A 56 17.55 6.79 6.58
CA PHE A 56 18.81 6.17 7.02
C PHE A 56 19.58 5.53 5.86
N GLY A 57 18.89 4.82 4.96
CA GLY A 57 19.50 4.22 3.77
C GLY A 57 20.07 5.25 2.78
N THR A 58 19.59 6.49 2.83
CA THR A 58 20.12 7.61 2.03
C THR A 58 21.32 8.28 2.72
N ILE A 59 21.30 8.37 4.05
CA ILE A 59 22.36 9.03 4.83
C ILE A 59 23.60 8.12 4.97
N LEU A 60 23.38 6.82 5.17
CA LEU A 60 24.45 5.85 5.42
C LEU A 60 24.94 5.21 4.11
N PRO A 61 26.26 5.00 3.93
CA PRO A 61 26.79 4.35 2.75
C PRO A 61 26.17 2.95 2.58
N GLN A 62 25.60 2.66 1.41
CA GLN A 62 24.99 1.34 1.16
C GLN A 62 26.02 0.38 0.57
N GLU A 63 26.01 -0.86 1.06
CA GLU A 63 26.85 -1.97 0.59
C GLU A 63 26.64 -2.21 -0.92
N LYS A 64 25.41 -2.01 -1.40
CA LYS A 64 25.06 -2.09 -2.82
C LYS A 64 25.78 -1.04 -3.69
N PHE A 65 26.41 -0.01 -3.15
CA PHE A 65 27.18 0.94 -3.97
C PHE A 65 28.68 0.83 -3.75
N ALA A 66 29.12 -0.10 -2.89
CA ALA A 66 30.53 -0.36 -2.67
C ALA A 66 31.12 -1.23 -3.79
N SER A 67 32.34 -0.89 -4.18
CA SER A 67 33.15 -1.63 -5.17
C SER A 67 33.86 -2.82 -4.55
N ASP A 68 34.30 -2.68 -3.29
CA ASP A 68 35.08 -3.68 -2.56
C ASP A 68 34.57 -3.79 -1.10
N PRO A 69 34.26 -5.01 -0.61
CA PRO A 69 33.77 -5.21 0.75
C PRO A 69 34.73 -4.75 1.85
N GLU A 70 36.05 -4.86 1.65
CA GLU A 70 37.02 -4.46 2.68
C GLU A 70 37.06 -2.93 2.84
N THR A 71 37.08 -2.19 1.73
CA THR A 71 36.98 -0.72 1.79
C THR A 71 35.68 -0.23 2.43
N PHE A 72 34.56 -0.93 2.19
CA PHE A 72 33.28 -0.62 2.80
C PHE A 72 33.29 -0.82 4.31
N ALA A 73 33.83 -1.95 4.78
CA ALA A 73 33.97 -2.22 6.21
C ALA A 73 34.86 -1.16 6.88
N ALA A 74 35.99 -0.80 6.26
CA ALA A 74 36.89 0.25 6.76
C ALA A 74 36.19 1.62 6.85
N GLN A 75 35.33 1.96 5.88
CA GLN A 75 34.54 3.19 5.90
C GLN A 75 33.59 3.24 7.11
N TYR A 76 32.93 2.13 7.44
CA TYR A 76 32.05 2.04 8.61
C TYR A 76 32.82 2.08 9.94
N VAL A 77 33.97 1.42 10.01
CA VAL A 77 34.88 1.49 11.17
C VAL A 77 35.28 2.94 11.44
N GLY A 78 35.68 3.69 10.40
CA GLY A 78 35.99 5.11 10.53
C GLY A 78 34.79 5.99 10.87
N LEU A 79 33.62 5.75 10.24
CA LEU A 79 32.40 6.54 10.44
C LEU A 79 31.85 6.42 11.87
N PHE A 80 31.91 5.23 12.45
CA PHE A 80 31.42 4.95 13.80
C PHE A 80 32.53 4.93 14.86
N ASN A 81 33.79 5.22 14.48
CA ASN A 81 34.95 5.17 15.35
C ASN A 81 34.99 3.89 16.20
N ILE A 82 34.85 2.76 15.51
CA ILE A 82 34.83 1.42 16.10
C ILE A 82 36.29 1.05 16.38
N ASP A 83 36.68 1.01 17.65
CA ASP A 83 38.02 0.63 18.06
C ASP A 83 37.93 -0.50 19.08
N ASP A 84 38.34 -1.70 18.67
CA ASP A 84 38.29 -2.93 19.48
C ASP A 84 39.50 -3.01 20.45
N THR A 85 40.44 -2.07 20.38
CA THR A 85 41.70 -2.16 21.15
C THR A 85 41.63 -1.61 22.57
N ASP A 86 40.69 -0.72 22.85
CA ASP A 86 40.61 0.00 24.13
C ASP A 86 39.60 -0.58 25.15
N GLY A 87 38.79 -1.57 24.74
CA GLY A 87 37.79 -2.23 25.60
C GLY A 87 36.69 -1.30 26.15
N LYS A 88 36.60 -0.07 25.63
CA LYS A 88 35.60 0.93 26.00
C LYS A 88 34.62 1.08 24.86
N THR A 89 33.34 0.88 25.14
CA THR A 89 32.28 1.10 24.16
C THR A 89 32.16 2.60 23.84
N THR A 90 32.62 3.00 22.66
CA THR A 90 32.37 4.34 22.15
C THR A 90 30.89 4.50 21.79
N PHE A 91 30.40 5.74 21.78
CA PHE A 91 29.02 6.02 21.38
C PHE A 91 28.71 5.50 19.97
N GLY A 92 29.67 5.58 19.05
CA GLY A 92 29.51 5.07 17.68
C GLY A 92 29.45 3.54 17.61
N GLU A 93 30.23 2.84 18.44
CA GLU A 93 30.13 1.38 18.58
C GLU A 93 28.76 0.94 19.10
N PHE A 94 28.22 1.64 20.12
CA PHE A 94 26.86 1.43 20.61
C PHE A 94 25.81 1.66 19.51
N LEU A 95 25.93 2.72 18.72
CA LEU A 95 25.02 2.98 17.60
C LEU A 95 25.12 1.92 16.51
N TYR A 96 26.34 1.49 16.18
CA TYR A 96 26.57 0.51 15.13
C TYR A 96 25.99 -0.85 15.50
N TYR A 97 26.40 -1.42 16.64
CA TYR A 97 25.92 -2.75 17.06
C TYR A 97 24.49 -2.74 17.60
N GLY A 98 24.02 -1.62 18.16
CA GLY A 98 22.68 -1.49 18.71
C GLY A 98 21.58 -1.19 17.69
N PHE A 99 21.92 -0.50 16.59
CA PHE A 99 20.93 -0.05 15.60
C PHE A 99 21.32 -0.38 14.17
N VAL A 100 22.50 0.05 13.71
CA VAL A 100 22.87 -0.06 12.28
C VAL A 100 22.97 -1.51 11.83
N ARG A 101 23.64 -2.35 12.61
CA ARG A 101 23.81 -3.77 12.33
C ARG A 101 22.51 -4.58 12.40
N PRO A 102 21.71 -4.52 13.49
CA PRO A 102 20.50 -5.34 13.61
C PRO A 102 19.39 -4.94 12.64
N PHE A 103 19.28 -3.65 12.29
CA PHE A 103 18.32 -3.17 11.29
C PHE A 103 18.87 -3.18 9.86
N GLU A 104 20.08 -3.72 9.65
CA GLU A 104 20.75 -3.79 8.36
C GLU A 104 20.76 -2.43 7.62
N LEU A 105 21.01 -1.33 8.33
CA LEU A 105 20.94 0.02 7.75
C LEU A 105 22.00 0.30 6.67
N TYR A 106 23.00 -0.57 6.56
CA TYR A 106 24.01 -0.59 5.51
C TYR A 106 23.52 -1.26 4.22
N ARG A 107 22.37 -1.93 4.24
CA ARG A 107 21.73 -2.58 3.09
C ARG A 107 20.20 -2.48 3.17
N VAL A 108 19.68 -1.29 3.46
CA VAL A 108 18.25 -1.06 3.72
C VAL A 108 17.37 -1.55 2.57
N TYR A 109 17.74 -1.20 1.34
CA TYR A 109 16.92 -1.49 0.16
C TYR A 109 16.86 -2.98 -0.20
N GLU A 110 17.82 -3.76 0.31
CA GLU A 110 17.89 -5.23 0.15
C GLU A 110 17.53 -5.97 1.44
N SER A 111 17.19 -5.23 2.50
CA SER A 111 16.89 -5.82 3.81
C SER A 111 15.51 -6.47 3.79
N GLY A 112 15.44 -7.67 4.36
CA GLY A 112 14.18 -8.41 4.51
C GLY A 112 13.14 -7.63 5.33
N LEU A 113 13.58 -6.77 6.25
CA LEU A 113 12.67 -5.93 7.04
C LEU A 113 12.02 -4.84 6.17
N TYR A 114 12.82 -4.16 5.35
CA TYR A 114 12.30 -3.14 4.43
C TYR A 114 11.33 -3.75 3.42
N LEU A 115 11.68 -4.90 2.85
CA LEU A 115 10.80 -5.66 1.95
C LEU A 115 9.51 -6.09 2.67
N THR A 116 9.60 -6.55 3.90
CA THR A 116 8.44 -6.94 4.72
C THR A 116 7.51 -5.76 4.98
N LEU A 117 8.05 -4.60 5.35
CA LEU A 117 7.28 -3.36 5.52
C LEU A 117 6.61 -2.94 4.21
N LEU A 118 7.32 -3.07 3.09
CA LEU A 118 6.78 -2.78 1.76
C LEU A 118 5.64 -3.74 1.37
N MET A 119 5.77 -5.03 1.67
CA MET A 119 4.71 -6.03 1.48
C MET A 119 3.49 -5.74 2.34
N VAL A 120 3.69 -5.46 3.64
CA VAL A 120 2.62 -5.09 4.56
C VAL A 120 1.87 -3.84 4.09
N LEU A 121 2.62 -2.81 3.64
CA LEU A 121 2.03 -1.60 3.06
C LEU A 121 1.25 -1.90 1.79
N SER A 122 1.78 -2.75 0.92
CA SER A 122 1.15 -3.15 -0.34
C SER A 122 -0.19 -3.86 -0.10
N ILE A 123 -0.22 -4.82 0.83
CA ILE A 123 -1.43 -5.56 1.19
C ILE A 123 -2.46 -4.62 1.82
N SER A 124 -2.04 -3.77 2.77
CA SER A 124 -2.93 -2.79 3.39
C SER A 124 -3.55 -1.85 2.35
N SER A 125 -2.73 -1.32 1.44
CA SER A 125 -3.17 -0.43 0.36
C SER A 125 -4.10 -1.13 -0.63
N ALA A 126 -3.83 -2.39 -0.97
CA ALA A 126 -4.68 -3.20 -1.85
C ALA A 126 -6.07 -3.46 -1.23
N LEU A 127 -6.11 -3.79 0.06
CA LEU A 127 -7.38 -3.96 0.79
C LEU A 127 -8.19 -2.65 0.82
N CYS A 128 -7.53 -1.52 1.09
CA CYS A 128 -8.17 -0.20 1.05
C CYS A 128 -8.69 0.15 -0.35
N ALA A 129 -7.90 -0.11 -1.40
CA ALA A 129 -8.28 0.11 -2.79
C ALA A 129 -9.50 -0.73 -3.18
N TRP A 130 -9.55 -1.98 -2.75
CA TRP A 130 -10.67 -2.90 -2.99
C TRP A 130 -11.97 -2.44 -2.35
N ASP A 131 -11.92 -2.01 -1.08
CA ASP A 131 -13.10 -1.49 -0.39
C ASP A 131 -13.59 -0.18 -1.04
N ARG A 132 -12.67 0.68 -1.49
CA ARG A 132 -13.02 1.89 -2.26
C ARG A 132 -13.62 1.59 -3.63
N TRP A 133 -13.13 0.56 -4.32
CA TRP A 133 -13.75 0.09 -5.56
C TRP A 133 -15.20 -0.35 -5.30
N LYS A 134 -15.45 -1.17 -4.26
CA LYS A 134 -16.80 -1.66 -3.96
C LYS A 134 -17.77 -0.52 -3.69
N ILE A 135 -17.39 0.42 -2.83
CA ILE A 135 -18.22 1.59 -2.50
C ILE A 135 -18.50 2.41 -3.76
N THR A 136 -17.46 2.68 -4.55
CA THR A 136 -17.58 3.44 -5.80
C THR A 136 -18.50 2.74 -6.79
N ARG A 137 -18.34 1.42 -6.98
CA ARG A 137 -19.21 0.61 -7.84
C ARG A 137 -20.66 0.65 -7.36
N THR A 138 -20.92 0.54 -6.05
CA THR A 138 -22.28 0.64 -5.51
C THR A 138 -22.87 2.03 -5.72
N LEU A 139 -22.11 3.10 -5.45
CA LEU A 139 -22.59 4.48 -5.65
C LEU A 139 -22.83 4.78 -7.14
N ALA A 140 -22.01 4.16 -7.97
CA ALA A 140 -22.13 4.20 -9.41
C ALA A 140 -23.39 3.51 -9.93
N THR A 141 -23.62 2.26 -9.52
CA THR A 141 -24.72 1.43 -10.00
C THR A 141 -26.05 1.74 -9.35
N LYS A 142 -26.09 2.47 -8.22
CA LYS A 142 -27.34 2.99 -7.66
C LYS A 142 -28.00 3.94 -8.68
N THR A 143 -29.06 3.43 -9.30
CA THR A 143 -29.89 4.12 -10.31
C THR A 143 -31.23 4.61 -9.77
N ASN A 144 -31.61 4.21 -8.55
CA ASN A 144 -32.84 4.65 -7.88
C ASN A 144 -32.51 5.63 -6.75
N PRO A 145 -32.31 6.92 -7.03
CA PRO A 145 -32.40 7.93 -5.99
C PRO A 145 -33.82 7.88 -5.42
N LYS A 146 -33.95 7.63 -4.11
CA LYS A 146 -35.24 7.82 -3.44
C LYS A 146 -35.56 9.30 -3.50
N ALA A 147 -36.59 9.66 -4.24
CA ALA A 147 -37.08 11.02 -4.26
C ALA A 147 -37.59 11.37 -2.86
N ASN A 148 -36.98 12.39 -2.24
CA ASN A 148 -37.56 13.02 -1.07
C ASN A 148 -37.93 14.45 -1.49
N PRO A 149 -39.23 14.79 -1.59
CA PRO A 149 -39.66 16.13 -2.01
C PRO A 149 -39.10 17.22 -1.08
N ASP A 150 -38.87 16.92 0.20
CA ASP A 150 -38.26 17.86 1.13
C ASP A 150 -36.78 18.10 0.84
N SER A 151 -36.06 17.14 0.25
CA SER A 151 -34.64 17.34 -0.12
C SER A 151 -34.49 18.31 -1.30
N VAL A 152 -35.46 18.34 -2.22
CA VAL A 152 -35.48 19.29 -3.34
C VAL A 152 -35.82 20.70 -2.84
N ARG A 153 -36.77 20.83 -1.91
CA ARG A 153 -37.17 22.12 -1.33
C ARG A 153 -36.09 22.75 -0.45
N THR A 154 -35.28 21.92 0.22
CA THR A 154 -34.20 22.37 1.11
C THR A 154 -32.84 22.53 0.42
N SER A 155 -32.74 22.18 -0.87
CA SER A 155 -31.54 22.41 -1.67
C SER A 155 -31.22 23.91 -1.75
N GLN A 156 -29.95 24.27 -1.54
CA GLN A 156 -29.46 25.65 -1.69
C GLN A 156 -29.75 26.24 -3.08
N TYR A 157 -29.84 25.38 -4.09
CA TYR A 157 -30.20 25.76 -5.46
C TYR A 157 -31.51 25.06 -5.80
N SER A 158 -32.62 25.73 -5.52
CA SER A 158 -33.96 25.29 -5.87
C SER A 158 -34.73 26.43 -6.52
N SER A 159 -35.61 26.09 -7.46
CA SER A 159 -36.52 27.03 -8.11
C SER A 159 -37.84 26.33 -8.33
N HIS A 160 -38.93 27.06 -8.12
CA HIS A 160 -40.28 26.56 -8.31
C HIS A 160 -41.01 27.43 -9.33
N GLY A 161 -41.86 26.82 -10.15
CA GLY A 161 -42.65 27.50 -11.16
C GLY A 161 -43.82 26.64 -11.60
N THR A 162 -44.84 27.29 -12.15
CA THR A 162 -46.04 26.62 -12.69
C THR A 162 -46.00 26.68 -14.21
N VAL A 163 -46.33 25.59 -14.87
CA VAL A 163 -46.37 25.50 -16.34
C VAL A 163 -47.72 24.92 -16.75
N THR A 164 -48.39 25.59 -17.70
CA THR A 164 -49.63 25.10 -18.29
C THR A 164 -49.29 24.17 -19.46
N SER A 165 -49.03 22.90 -19.17
CA SER A 165 -48.77 21.84 -20.18
C SER A 165 -49.03 20.46 -19.58
N ASN A 166 -49.19 19.45 -20.44
CA ASN A 166 -49.25 18.05 -20.02
C ASN A 166 -47.90 17.62 -19.40
N ILE A 167 -47.95 16.84 -18.31
CA ILE A 167 -46.80 16.26 -17.62
C ILE A 167 -45.85 15.52 -18.58
N GLU A 168 -46.38 14.77 -19.55
CA GLU A 168 -45.59 14.01 -20.53
C GLU A 168 -44.72 14.93 -21.39
N THR A 169 -45.29 16.04 -21.86
CA THR A 169 -44.58 17.04 -22.67
C THR A 169 -43.51 17.77 -21.85
N VAL A 170 -43.79 18.03 -20.58
CA VAL A 170 -42.83 18.69 -19.67
C VAL A 170 -41.66 17.75 -19.36
N THR A 171 -41.93 16.47 -19.07
CA THR A 171 -40.91 15.46 -18.78
C THR A 171 -39.99 15.23 -19.99
N GLU A 172 -40.54 15.15 -21.21
CA GLU A 172 -39.73 14.95 -22.41
C GLU A 172 -38.85 16.18 -22.73
N LYS A 173 -39.38 17.40 -22.57
CA LYS A 173 -38.56 18.62 -22.70
C LYS A 173 -37.45 18.69 -21.65
N ALA A 174 -37.74 18.31 -20.41
CA ALA A 174 -36.74 18.26 -19.34
C ALA A 174 -35.65 17.23 -19.64
N ARG A 175 -36.03 16.04 -20.14
CA ARG A 175 -35.12 14.98 -20.57
C ARG A 175 -34.17 15.46 -21.66
N SER A 176 -34.72 16.05 -22.72
CA SER A 176 -33.95 16.60 -23.84
C SER A 176 -32.98 17.70 -23.41
N LEU A 177 -33.42 18.63 -22.56
CA LEU A 177 -32.57 19.71 -22.03
C LEU A 177 -31.43 19.16 -21.17
N LEU A 178 -31.68 18.18 -20.32
CA LEU A 178 -30.66 17.55 -19.48
C LEU A 178 -29.68 16.71 -20.31
N ALA A 179 -30.20 15.96 -21.29
CA ALA A 179 -29.40 15.16 -22.21
C ALA A 179 -28.46 16.04 -23.05
N SER A 180 -28.94 17.16 -23.60
CA SER A 180 -28.12 18.11 -24.37
C SER A 180 -26.99 18.73 -23.53
N LYS A 181 -27.18 18.85 -22.21
CA LYS A 181 -26.13 19.28 -21.27
C LYS A 181 -25.22 18.16 -20.76
N GLY A 182 -25.41 16.92 -21.25
CA GLY A 182 -24.58 15.75 -20.91
C GLY A 182 -24.94 15.10 -19.57
N PHE A 183 -26.16 15.26 -19.08
CA PHE A 183 -26.65 14.55 -17.90
C PHE A 183 -27.28 13.22 -18.30
N ARG A 184 -26.98 12.18 -17.52
CA ARG A 184 -27.72 10.92 -17.57
C ARG A 184 -28.98 11.06 -16.72
N THR A 185 -30.13 10.86 -17.34
CA THR A 185 -31.44 11.11 -16.72
C THR A 185 -32.05 9.84 -16.14
N PHE A 186 -32.74 9.97 -15.01
CA PHE A 186 -33.51 8.91 -14.36
C PHE A 186 -34.88 9.45 -13.96
N GLU A 187 -35.89 8.60 -13.99
CA GLU A 187 -37.28 8.95 -13.72
C GLU A 187 -37.84 7.96 -12.69
N THR A 188 -38.60 8.47 -11.72
CA THR A 188 -39.36 7.65 -10.79
C THR A 188 -40.69 8.33 -10.52
N THR A 189 -41.76 7.55 -10.51
CA THR A 189 -43.12 8.05 -10.28
C THR A 189 -43.56 7.57 -8.92
N ASP A 190 -44.08 8.48 -8.11
CA ASP A 190 -44.67 8.18 -6.80
C ASP A 190 -46.06 7.55 -6.95
N GLU A 191 -46.56 6.92 -5.89
CA GLU A 191 -47.92 6.35 -5.82
C GLU A 191 -48.99 7.44 -6.01
N ASN A 192 -48.67 8.69 -5.67
CA ASN A 192 -49.53 9.87 -5.86
C ASN A 192 -49.46 10.47 -7.28
N GLY A 193 -48.79 9.81 -8.24
CA GLY A 193 -48.65 10.27 -9.63
C GLY A 193 -47.66 11.42 -9.83
N THR A 194 -46.86 11.76 -8.81
CA THR A 194 -45.79 12.77 -8.93
C THR A 194 -44.58 12.16 -9.63
N VAL A 195 -44.14 12.77 -10.73
CA VAL A 195 -42.96 12.34 -11.49
C VAL A 195 -41.73 13.09 -10.99
N TYR A 196 -40.74 12.35 -10.50
CA TYR A 196 -39.43 12.88 -10.11
C TYR A 196 -38.40 12.61 -11.19
N PHE A 197 -37.67 13.66 -11.58
CA PHE A 197 -36.67 13.61 -12.63
C PHE A 197 -35.28 13.93 -12.07
N PHE A 198 -34.31 13.06 -12.31
CA PHE A 198 -32.95 13.20 -11.80
C PHE A 198 -31.95 13.28 -12.95
N GLY A 199 -31.01 14.22 -12.88
CA GLY A 199 -29.88 14.33 -13.81
C GLY A 199 -28.56 14.08 -13.10
N ARG A 200 -27.78 13.09 -13.56
CA ARG A 200 -26.42 12.81 -13.05
C ARG A 200 -25.38 13.08 -14.13
N LYS A 201 -24.40 13.92 -13.83
CA LYS A 201 -23.24 14.22 -14.70
C LYS A 201 -21.93 13.91 -13.97
N ASN A 202 -20.85 13.64 -14.70
CA ASN A 202 -19.49 13.44 -14.18
C ASN A 202 -19.27 12.23 -13.26
N PHE A 203 -19.89 11.10 -13.60
CA PHE A 203 -19.72 9.83 -12.90
C PHE A 203 -18.26 9.33 -12.82
N ILE A 204 -17.45 9.64 -13.84
CA ILE A 204 -16.04 9.22 -13.95
C ILE A 204 -15.20 9.76 -12.78
N LYS A 205 -15.58 10.90 -12.19
CA LYS A 205 -14.87 11.48 -11.04
C LYS A 205 -14.77 10.53 -9.85
N HIS A 206 -15.77 9.67 -9.65
CA HIS A 206 -15.72 8.68 -8.57
C HIS A 206 -14.69 7.58 -8.83
N TYR A 207 -14.48 7.20 -10.09
CA TYR A 207 -13.48 6.19 -10.47
C TYR A 207 -12.06 6.73 -10.48
N ALA A 208 -11.86 8.04 -10.72
CA ALA A 208 -10.54 8.65 -10.67
C ALA A 208 -9.86 8.47 -9.31
N SER A 209 -10.58 8.70 -8.21
CA SER A 209 -10.06 8.48 -6.85
C SER A 209 -9.66 7.01 -6.60
N VAL A 210 -10.44 6.06 -7.12
CA VAL A 210 -10.12 4.64 -7.05
C VAL A 210 -8.86 4.34 -7.88
N GLY A 211 -8.75 4.91 -9.08
CA GLY A 211 -7.57 4.79 -9.94
C GLY A 211 -6.26 5.18 -9.25
N PHE A 212 -6.24 6.26 -8.46
CA PHE A 212 -5.06 6.67 -7.69
C PHE A 212 -4.63 5.60 -6.66
N HIS A 213 -5.58 4.95 -6.00
CA HIS A 213 -5.25 3.89 -5.03
C HIS A 213 -4.64 2.67 -5.74
N PHE A 214 -5.20 2.28 -6.89
CA PHE A 214 -4.62 1.19 -7.68
C PHE A 214 -3.23 1.55 -8.22
N ALA A 215 -3.03 2.77 -8.73
CA ALA A 215 -1.72 3.22 -9.19
C ALA A 215 -0.65 3.12 -8.09
N PHE A 216 -0.98 3.55 -6.87
CA PHE A 216 -0.09 3.41 -5.73
C PHE A 216 0.23 1.94 -5.43
N VAL A 217 -0.77 1.05 -5.41
CA VAL A 217 -0.56 -0.39 -5.22
C VAL A 217 0.34 -0.98 -6.30
N PHE A 218 0.16 -0.60 -7.58
CA PHE A 218 1.00 -1.08 -8.67
C PHE A 218 2.46 -0.64 -8.54
N ILE A 219 2.71 0.60 -8.11
CA ILE A 219 4.07 1.09 -7.85
C ILE A 219 4.74 0.25 -6.75
N LEU A 220 4.02 -0.03 -5.65
CA LEU A 220 4.58 -0.83 -4.56
C LEU A 220 4.88 -2.28 -4.99
N ILE A 221 3.96 -2.90 -5.75
CA ILE A 221 4.18 -4.24 -6.31
C ILE A 221 5.38 -4.24 -7.27
N GLY A 222 5.52 -3.20 -8.10
CA GLY A 222 6.68 -3.02 -8.97
C GLY A 222 8.00 -2.99 -8.18
N GLY A 223 8.02 -2.27 -7.06
CA GLY A 223 9.18 -2.26 -6.16
C GLY A 223 9.50 -3.63 -5.53
N ILE A 224 8.48 -4.43 -5.21
CA ILE A 224 8.66 -5.79 -4.69
C ILE A 224 9.21 -6.73 -5.78
N ILE A 225 8.65 -6.67 -6.99
CA ILE A 225 9.08 -7.52 -8.12
C ILE A 225 10.49 -7.13 -8.58
N GLY A 226 10.81 -5.84 -8.60
CA GLY A 226 12.13 -5.32 -8.97
C GLY A 226 13.22 -5.61 -7.94
N HIS A 227 12.92 -6.30 -6.84
CA HIS A 227 13.91 -6.71 -5.87
C HIS A 227 14.80 -7.82 -6.46
N ASP A 228 16.12 -7.66 -6.35
CA ASP A 228 17.11 -8.51 -7.02
C ASP A 228 17.01 -10.00 -6.68
N GLN A 229 16.46 -10.32 -5.50
CA GLN A 229 16.20 -11.69 -5.07
C GLN A 229 15.27 -12.48 -6.01
N PHE A 230 14.44 -11.81 -6.81
CA PHE A 230 13.44 -12.50 -7.65
C PHE A 230 13.82 -12.54 -9.14
N PHE A 231 14.36 -11.46 -9.71
CA PHE A 231 14.53 -11.35 -11.16
C PHE A 231 15.77 -10.55 -11.63
N GLY A 232 16.66 -10.11 -10.72
CA GLY A 232 17.79 -9.24 -11.04
C GLY A 232 19.12 -9.99 -11.21
N TYR A 233 19.81 -9.76 -12.32
CA TYR A 233 21.23 -10.12 -12.48
C TYR A 233 22.03 -8.83 -12.59
N GLU A 234 22.83 -8.52 -11.55
CA GLU A 234 23.69 -7.35 -11.53
C GLU A 234 25.17 -7.77 -11.63
N GLY A 235 25.86 -7.25 -12.65
CA GLY A 235 27.30 -7.34 -12.80
C GLY A 235 27.92 -5.97 -12.62
N ARG A 236 28.82 -5.81 -11.65
CA ARG A 236 29.64 -4.60 -11.51
C ARG A 236 31.03 -4.85 -12.06
N ILE A 237 31.52 -3.89 -12.83
CA ILE A 237 32.89 -3.81 -13.29
C ILE A 237 33.44 -2.47 -12.84
N ALA A 238 34.46 -2.48 -11.99
CA ALA A 238 35.29 -1.32 -11.78
C ALA A 238 36.29 -1.26 -12.95
N LEU A 239 36.17 -0.26 -13.81
CA LEU A 239 37.10 -0.03 -14.92
C LEU A 239 37.99 1.15 -14.56
N SER A 240 39.29 0.97 -14.72
CA SER A 240 40.24 2.09 -14.65
C SER A 240 40.20 2.89 -15.96
N GLU A 241 40.60 4.16 -15.93
CA GLU A 241 40.67 4.98 -17.16
C GLU A 241 41.59 4.32 -18.20
N GLY A 242 41.03 4.01 -19.38
CA GLY A 242 41.73 3.32 -20.47
C GLY A 242 41.59 1.80 -20.49
N GLU A 243 40.90 1.19 -19.52
CA GLU A 243 40.62 -0.25 -19.49
C GLU A 243 39.34 -0.60 -20.26
N GLU A 244 39.41 -1.59 -21.15
CA GLU A 244 38.25 -2.16 -21.84
C GLU A 244 37.97 -3.56 -21.29
N ARG A 245 36.71 -3.85 -20.92
CA ARG A 245 36.27 -5.21 -20.61
C ARG A 245 34.97 -5.56 -21.34
N PRO A 246 34.83 -6.84 -21.77
CA PRO A 246 33.58 -7.32 -22.33
C PRO A 246 32.48 -7.34 -21.26
N VAL A 247 31.32 -6.79 -21.60
CA VAL A 247 30.11 -6.77 -20.76
C VAL A 247 29.12 -7.83 -21.24
N GLY A 248 28.78 -8.79 -20.39
CA GLY A 248 27.84 -9.88 -20.69
C GLY A 248 27.98 -11.10 -19.77
N PRO A 249 27.26 -12.21 -20.03
CA PRO A 249 27.35 -13.47 -19.27
C PRO A 249 28.78 -14.04 -19.17
N GLU A 250 29.62 -13.64 -20.12
CA GLU A 250 31.03 -14.03 -20.29
C GLU A 250 31.93 -13.49 -19.16
N MET A 251 31.48 -12.43 -18.47
CA MET A 251 32.17 -11.89 -17.28
C MET A 251 32.36 -12.91 -16.16
N ASN A 252 31.37 -13.77 -15.92
CA ASN A 252 31.46 -14.75 -14.83
C ASN A 252 32.53 -15.81 -15.10
N LEU A 253 32.71 -16.17 -16.37
CA LEU A 253 33.70 -17.16 -16.80
C LEU A 253 35.12 -16.60 -16.66
N GLN A 254 35.35 -15.33 -17.03
CA GLN A 254 36.64 -14.68 -16.80
C GLN A 254 36.93 -14.46 -15.31
N ARG A 255 35.92 -14.11 -14.50
CA ARG A 255 36.11 -13.95 -13.05
C ARG A 255 36.43 -15.27 -12.35
N GLN A 256 35.81 -16.37 -12.78
CA GLN A 256 36.16 -17.73 -12.34
C GLN A 256 37.58 -18.10 -12.77
N ALA A 257 37.97 -17.83 -14.01
CA ALA A 257 39.32 -18.09 -14.50
C ALA A 257 40.40 -17.25 -13.79
N GLU A 258 40.14 -15.97 -13.50
CA GLU A 258 41.02 -15.11 -12.71
C GLU A 258 41.13 -15.58 -11.25
N ALA A 259 40.02 -15.96 -10.62
CA ALA A 259 40.02 -16.50 -9.26
C ALA A 259 40.79 -17.84 -9.19
N GLU A 260 40.61 -18.72 -10.16
CA GLU A 260 41.36 -19.98 -10.27
C GLU A 260 42.86 -19.74 -10.56
N GLY A 261 43.19 -18.74 -11.39
CA GLY A 261 44.55 -18.32 -11.66
C GLY A 261 45.27 -17.80 -10.42
N LYS A 262 44.63 -16.90 -9.66
CA LYS A 262 45.15 -16.37 -8.38
C LYS A 262 45.34 -17.46 -7.34
N THR A 263 44.42 -18.42 -7.28
CA THR A 263 44.50 -19.58 -6.38
C THR A 263 45.69 -20.49 -6.74
N ARG A 264 45.99 -20.66 -8.03
CA ARG A 264 47.15 -21.45 -8.49
C ARG A 264 48.49 -20.76 -8.22
N GLU A 265 48.58 -19.44 -8.37
CA GLU A 265 49.79 -18.68 -8.04
C GLU A 265 50.11 -18.77 -6.54
N LEU A 266 49.11 -18.56 -5.67
CA LEU A 266 49.27 -18.69 -4.22
C LEU A 266 49.74 -20.10 -3.80
N CYS A 267 49.17 -21.15 -4.41
CA CYS A 267 49.56 -22.54 -4.14
C CYS A 267 50.94 -22.93 -4.72
N SER A 268 51.52 -22.09 -5.58
CA SER A 268 52.86 -22.28 -6.15
C SER A 268 53.95 -21.52 -5.40
N GLN A 269 53.59 -20.47 -4.66
CA GLN A 269 54.51 -19.71 -3.80
C GLN A 269 54.77 -20.39 -2.44
N ASP A 270 53.87 -21.27 -2.00
CA ASP A 270 53.98 -22.04 -0.75
C ASP A 270 54.72 -23.39 -0.90
N ARG A 271 55.42 -23.63 -2.02
CA ARG A 271 56.16 -24.88 -2.29
C ARG A 271 57.63 -24.61 -2.61
#